data_AF-A0A367KIT0-F1
#
_entry.id   AF-A0A367KIT0-F1
#
_cell.length_a   1.000
_cell.length_b   1.000
_cell.length_c   1.000
_cell.angle_alpha   90.00
_cell.angle_beta   90.00
_cell.angle_gamma   90.00
#
_symmetry.space_group_name_H-M   'P 1'
#
loop_
_entity.id
_entity.type
_entity.pdbx_description
1 polymer ?
#
loop_
_entity_poly.entity_id
_entity_poly.type
_entity_poly.pdbx_seq_one_letter_code
_entity_poly.pdbx_strand_id
1 'polypeptide(L)'
;MSSYPPMMLSDSQRVMLDVISNTFIGPMTVEEEQTLANKIRSKSNIYHVSEAHVSSLSKISAASLDITSIIVQALGSTLHSDKRLDLTAILDTLSTRNGSHLLTGHPQLLTELNRHKENKTLAMKSESKFFEEHPSYALVEHERLSMMTTEEATTGKLSFDVVIVGNGAGGGVAAAELAAAELATAELATAELATAGYSVSVIEKGTYHHQSELAQGEFRGFQNMYDTGAIYSSVKNNIDSFSGGTFGDRTAINYSVSLKLHLNTEGKAHYCIRCSFGFKSSVKNSILNIWLKDAHHHGARFLYRIIVTIFMIENKKAIGVECQAHGSQEKTFISAKHVVAACRAMRTPTLLKSSGLLNSDIGRHLRLQGNLRSCISHLPENWKGDYYGAKIEDCTMLPGALSLRVPWYGSAQHKELMLKHKSSMLTIIIIRDKDSVGKIIHDSKSDIPLFDYKLGKHDAKSLLVGIEANMKMFVAAGAHELYSLQPDVEPFIFEEDESSSVTNPRFIEWLKSIHKAGIKPISVPIAAGHHMSSCRMGVNPKTSATKSTGETWEVKHLYVADSSLLPTALCVNPMVAIEATSLHVSRQIKHSLQNTSRL
;
A
#
# COMPACT_ATOMS: atom_id res chain seq x y z
N MET A 1 0.12 10.90 -12.14
CA MET A 1 0.21 12.33 -11.79
C MET A 1 -1.10 12.74 -11.12
N SER A 2 -1.05 13.30 -9.91
CA SER A 2 -2.17 13.47 -8.95
C SER A 2 -3.25 14.49 -9.39
N SER A 3 -4.48 14.36 -8.86
CA SER A 3 -5.61 15.30 -9.05
C SER A 3 -5.43 16.65 -8.32
N TYR A 4 -4.41 16.79 -7.48
CA TYR A 4 -4.07 18.04 -6.82
C TYR A 4 -3.03 18.83 -7.61
N PRO A 5 -3.19 20.17 -7.71
CA PRO A 5 -2.12 21.02 -8.22
C PRO A 5 -0.84 20.82 -7.37
N PRO A 6 0.35 20.92 -7.97
CA PRO A 6 1.61 20.89 -7.24
C PRO A 6 1.54 21.88 -6.08
N MET A 7 2.09 21.51 -4.93
CA MET A 7 2.25 22.46 -3.82
C MET A 7 3.16 23.59 -4.31
N MET A 8 2.66 24.82 -4.33
CA MET A 8 3.46 25.98 -4.71
C MET A 8 4.16 26.53 -3.48
N LEU A 9 5.47 26.31 -3.39
CA LEU A 9 6.33 26.89 -2.36
C LEU A 9 7.01 28.15 -2.88
N SER A 10 7.13 29.17 -2.02
CA SER A 10 7.99 30.34 -2.25
C SER A 10 9.47 29.93 -2.28
N ASP A 11 10.34 30.81 -2.78
CA ASP A 11 11.79 30.55 -2.80
C ASP A 11 12.36 30.35 -1.39
N SER A 12 11.90 31.13 -0.41
CA SER A 12 12.33 30.98 1.00
C SER A 12 11.92 29.62 1.57
N GLN A 13 10.70 29.17 1.29
CA GLN A 13 10.20 27.86 1.73
C GLN A 13 10.96 26.71 1.06
N ARG A 14 11.29 26.82 -0.24
CA ARG A 14 12.10 25.83 -0.96
C ARG A 14 13.49 25.71 -0.37
N VAL A 15 14.16 26.83 -0.13
CA VAL A 15 15.48 26.86 0.52
C VAL A 15 15.40 26.23 1.91
N MET A 16 14.34 26.48 2.68
CA MET A 16 14.17 25.88 4.00
C MET A 16 13.93 24.38 3.93
N LEU A 17 13.17 23.92 2.94
CA LEU A 17 12.95 22.50 2.69
C LEU A 17 14.25 21.77 2.28
N ASP A 18 15.10 22.40 1.47
CA ASP A 18 16.45 21.89 1.14
C ASP A 18 17.31 21.75 2.40
N VAL A 19 17.29 22.77 3.27
CA VAL A 19 18.03 22.78 4.53
C VAL A 19 17.55 21.63 5.43
N ILE A 20 16.23 21.47 5.62
CA ILE A 20 15.65 20.37 6.40
C ILE A 20 16.03 19.02 5.79
N SER A 21 15.95 18.87 4.47
CA SER A 21 16.28 17.62 3.78
C SER A 21 17.75 17.23 3.98
N ASN A 22 18.66 18.21 3.97
CA ASN A 22 20.07 17.96 4.28
C ASN A 22 20.31 17.53 5.73
N THR A 23 19.41 17.80 6.67
CA THR A 23 19.52 17.24 8.03
C THR A 23 19.30 15.71 8.03
N PHE A 24 18.44 15.20 7.14
CA PHE A 24 18.12 13.75 7.09
C PHE A 24 19.15 12.93 6.29
N ILE A 25 19.66 13.49 5.18
CA ILE A 25 20.54 12.80 4.21
C ILE A 25 21.79 13.65 3.89
N GLY A 26 22.27 14.39 4.88
CA GLY A 26 23.44 15.26 4.75
C GLY A 26 24.76 14.52 4.60
N PRO A 27 25.80 15.18 4.07
CA PRO A 27 27.13 14.60 3.98
C PRO A 27 27.67 14.26 5.38
N MET A 28 28.51 13.23 5.45
CA MET A 28 29.26 12.95 6.67
C MET A 28 30.44 13.92 6.76
N THR A 29 30.80 14.30 7.97
CA THR A 29 32.06 14.99 8.26
C THR A 29 33.26 14.07 7.98
N VAL A 30 34.45 14.67 7.82
CA VAL A 30 35.69 13.92 7.61
C VAL A 30 35.97 12.97 8.79
N GLU A 31 35.67 13.39 10.02
CA GLU A 31 35.83 12.59 11.23
C GLU A 31 34.86 11.39 11.25
N GLU A 32 33.60 11.61 10.90
CA GLU A 32 32.61 10.54 10.79
C GLU A 32 32.97 9.53 9.69
N GLU A 33 33.39 10.01 8.51
CA GLU A 33 33.85 9.17 7.40
C GLU A 33 35.05 8.30 7.84
N GLN A 34 36.03 8.90 8.49
CA GLN A 34 37.24 8.20 8.95
C GLN A 34 36.91 7.17 10.04
N THR A 35 36.04 7.53 10.98
CA THR A 35 35.57 6.63 12.04
C THR A 35 34.85 5.41 11.45
N LEU A 36 33.95 5.63 10.50
CA LEU A 36 33.22 4.56 9.84
C LEU A 36 34.14 3.69 8.97
N ALA A 37 35.08 4.30 8.24
CA ALA A 37 36.08 3.56 7.45
C ALA A 37 36.94 2.64 8.34
N ASN A 38 37.39 3.13 9.50
CA ASN A 38 38.13 2.32 10.47
C ASN A 38 37.29 1.17 11.04
N LYS A 39 36.01 1.42 11.35
CA LYS A 39 35.05 0.39 11.81
C LYS A 39 34.80 -0.68 10.74
N ILE A 40 34.68 -0.29 9.48
CA ILE A 40 34.51 -1.23 8.37
C ILE A 40 35.79 -2.02 8.11
N ARG A 41 36.96 -1.39 8.20
CA ARG A 41 38.26 -2.06 8.03
C ARG A 41 38.48 -3.15 9.08
N SER A 42 38.23 -2.84 10.35
CA SER A 42 38.35 -3.80 11.46
C SER A 42 37.35 -4.96 11.36
N LYS A 43 36.19 -4.75 10.74
CA LYS A 43 35.13 -5.76 10.57
C LYS A 43 34.90 -6.12 9.10
N SER A 44 35.94 -6.07 8.27
CA SER A 44 35.85 -6.25 6.82
C SER A 44 35.31 -7.63 6.41
N ASN A 45 35.60 -8.66 7.23
CA ASN A 45 35.09 -10.02 7.05
C ASN A 45 33.57 -10.17 7.30
N ILE A 46 32.94 -9.19 7.96
CA ILE A 46 31.52 -9.23 8.35
C ILE A 46 30.67 -8.34 7.42
N TYR A 47 31.16 -7.14 7.09
CA TYR A 47 30.34 -6.15 6.41
C TYR A 47 30.36 -6.24 4.88
N HIS A 48 31.36 -6.86 4.26
CA HIS A 48 31.50 -6.88 2.79
C HIS A 48 31.39 -5.48 2.13
N VAL A 49 31.83 -4.42 2.82
CA VAL A 49 31.85 -3.02 2.35
C VAL A 49 33.29 -2.58 2.14
N SER A 50 33.55 -1.82 1.06
CA SER A 50 34.86 -1.22 0.78
C SER A 50 34.93 0.24 1.24
N GLU A 51 36.13 0.74 1.52
CA GLU A 51 36.34 2.18 1.83
C GLU A 51 35.88 3.10 0.70
N ALA A 52 35.96 2.64 -0.56
CA ALA A 52 35.44 3.37 -1.70
C ALA A 52 33.91 3.56 -1.61
N HIS A 53 33.16 2.56 -1.12
CA HIS A 53 31.72 2.70 -0.88
C HIS A 53 31.43 3.72 0.23
N VAL A 54 32.21 3.70 1.31
CA VAL A 54 32.09 4.66 2.42
C VAL A 54 32.27 6.08 1.90
N SER A 55 33.36 6.34 1.16
CA SER A 55 33.66 7.66 0.62
C SER A 55 32.69 8.13 -0.45
N SER A 56 32.03 7.21 -1.16
CA SER A 56 30.98 7.56 -2.12
C SER A 56 29.69 7.96 -1.41
N LEU A 57 29.28 7.22 -0.38
CA LEU A 57 28.03 7.48 0.35
C LEU A 57 28.17 8.68 1.30
N SER A 58 29.35 8.89 1.87
CA SER A 58 29.64 10.02 2.78
C SER A 58 29.33 11.36 2.10
N LYS A 59 29.60 11.49 0.80
CA LYS A 59 29.43 12.72 0.02
C LYS A 59 28.02 13.00 -0.48
N ILE A 60 27.09 12.04 -0.38
CA ILE A 60 25.70 12.25 -0.83
C ILE A 60 25.02 13.30 0.05
N SER A 61 24.34 14.26 -0.60
CA SER A 61 23.55 15.32 0.02
C SER A 61 22.16 15.40 -0.62
N ALA A 62 21.19 16.02 0.07
CA ALA A 62 19.85 16.26 -0.49
C ALA A 62 19.90 17.06 -1.79
N ALA A 63 20.81 18.05 -1.87
CA ALA A 63 21.02 18.88 -3.05
C ALA A 63 21.54 18.08 -4.26
N SER A 64 22.38 17.07 -4.03
CA SER A 64 22.91 16.23 -5.12
C SER A 64 21.87 15.35 -5.81
N LEU A 65 20.67 15.21 -5.22
CA LEU A 65 19.61 14.30 -5.64
C LEU A 65 18.34 15.01 -6.18
N ASP A 66 18.33 16.34 -6.32
CA ASP A 66 17.14 17.14 -6.68
C ASP A 66 15.90 16.80 -5.82
N ILE A 67 16.12 16.55 -4.53
CA ILE A 67 15.10 15.95 -3.68
C ILE A 67 13.95 16.90 -3.37
N THR A 68 14.19 18.21 -3.36
CA THR A 68 13.15 19.21 -3.06
C THR A 68 12.06 19.23 -4.13
N SER A 69 12.43 19.11 -5.41
CA SER A 69 11.46 18.99 -6.50
C SER A 69 10.60 17.73 -6.32
N ILE A 70 11.21 16.61 -5.96
CA ILE A 70 10.55 15.33 -5.69
C ILE A 70 9.61 15.45 -4.48
N ILE A 71 10.06 16.03 -3.37
CA ILE A 71 9.27 16.21 -2.15
C ILE A 71 8.07 17.11 -2.44
N VAL A 72 8.25 18.24 -3.11
CA VAL A 72 7.14 19.16 -3.44
C VAL A 72 6.07 18.46 -4.30
N GLN A 73 6.50 17.64 -5.26
CA GLN A 73 5.59 16.84 -6.07
C GLN A 73 4.85 15.80 -5.20
N ALA A 74 5.56 15.12 -4.30
CA ALA A 74 4.99 14.10 -3.41
C ALA A 74 3.98 14.71 -2.42
N LEU A 75 4.33 15.80 -1.73
CA LEU A 75 3.49 16.49 -0.74
C LEU A 75 2.15 16.95 -1.34
N GLY A 76 2.17 17.39 -2.60
CA GLY A 76 0.95 17.72 -3.34
C GLY A 76 -0.01 16.54 -3.53
N SER A 77 0.47 15.30 -3.41
CA SER A 77 -0.32 14.08 -3.61
C SER A 77 -0.56 13.26 -2.34
N THR A 78 0.21 13.47 -1.28
CA THR A 78 0.16 12.68 -0.03
C THR A 78 -0.45 13.43 1.14
N LEU A 79 -0.26 14.75 1.23
CA LEU A 79 -0.77 15.56 2.34
C LEU A 79 -2.15 16.14 2.04
N HIS A 80 -3.04 16.09 3.03
CA HIS A 80 -4.30 16.81 3.02
C HIS A 80 -4.09 18.33 2.92
N SER A 81 -5.03 19.07 2.30
CA SER A 81 -4.89 20.53 2.07
C SER A 81 -4.56 21.31 3.34
N ASP A 82 -5.25 21.01 4.43
CA ASP A 82 -5.07 21.71 5.70
C ASP A 82 -3.67 21.48 6.29
N LYS A 83 -3.11 20.28 6.06
CA LYS A 83 -1.74 19.95 6.49
C LYS A 83 -0.67 20.60 5.62
N ARG A 84 -1.00 20.94 4.37
CA ARG A 84 -0.11 21.75 3.52
C ARG A 84 -0.01 23.17 4.06
N LEU A 85 -1.10 23.75 4.55
CA LEU A 85 -1.11 25.07 5.18
C LEU A 85 -0.25 25.07 6.46
N ASP A 86 -0.45 24.09 7.33
CA ASP A 86 0.38 23.90 8.53
C ASP A 86 1.88 23.82 8.15
N LEU A 87 2.22 23.01 7.15
CA LEU A 87 3.60 22.86 6.68
C LEU A 87 4.17 24.17 6.12
N THR A 88 3.43 24.89 5.28
CA THR A 88 3.90 26.20 4.76
C THR A 88 4.16 27.19 5.88
N ALA A 89 3.28 27.25 6.88
CA ALA A 89 3.44 28.14 8.03
C ALA A 89 4.69 27.77 8.86
N ILE A 90 4.98 26.48 9.02
CA ILE A 90 6.19 26.00 9.68
C ILE A 90 7.43 26.40 8.87
N LEU A 91 7.44 26.20 7.56
CA LEU A 91 8.56 26.57 6.68
C LEU A 91 8.83 28.08 6.71
N ASP A 92 7.78 28.90 6.68
CA ASP A 92 7.90 30.36 6.80
C ASP A 92 8.46 30.77 8.16
N THR A 93 7.95 30.16 9.23
CA THR A 93 8.44 30.42 10.60
C THR A 93 9.92 30.08 10.71
N LEU A 94 10.34 28.90 10.26
CA LEU A 94 11.74 28.45 10.26
C LEU A 94 12.66 29.34 9.43
N SER A 95 12.14 30.03 8.41
CA SER A 95 12.94 30.98 7.62
C SER A 95 13.34 32.24 8.40
N THR A 96 12.79 32.46 9.60
CA THR A 96 13.12 33.59 10.47
C THR A 96 14.03 33.16 11.62
N ARG A 97 14.82 34.10 12.18
CA ARG A 97 15.67 33.83 13.36
C ARG A 97 14.86 33.44 14.59
N ASN A 98 13.79 34.19 14.86
CA ASN A 98 12.91 33.92 16.00
C ASN A 98 12.21 32.56 15.85
N GLY A 99 11.78 32.20 14.64
CA GLY A 99 11.17 30.90 14.40
C GLY A 99 12.17 29.74 14.42
N SER A 100 13.39 29.93 13.90
CA SER A 100 14.50 28.97 14.09
C SER A 100 14.76 28.73 15.57
N HIS A 101 14.87 29.79 16.38
CA HIS A 101 15.06 29.66 17.83
C HIS A 101 13.88 29.01 18.54
N LEU A 102 12.65 29.40 18.20
CA LEU A 102 11.43 28.86 18.80
C LEU A 102 11.27 27.35 18.56
N LEU A 103 11.60 26.89 17.35
CA LEU A 103 11.34 25.51 16.93
C LEU A 103 12.53 24.57 17.13
N THR A 104 13.76 25.09 17.16
CA THR A 104 14.99 24.28 17.25
C THR A 104 15.84 24.57 18.48
N GLY A 105 15.55 25.65 19.22
CA GLY A 105 16.40 26.14 20.31
C GLY A 105 17.65 26.89 19.85
N HIS A 106 17.96 26.94 18.55
CA HIS A 106 19.17 27.60 18.04
C HIS A 106 18.95 29.07 17.65
N PRO A 107 19.80 30.01 18.10
CA PRO A 107 19.62 31.44 17.86
C PRO A 107 20.02 31.91 16.45
N GLN A 108 20.70 31.06 15.68
CA GLN A 108 21.11 31.32 14.30
C GLN A 108 20.00 30.92 13.32
N LEU A 109 20.02 31.50 12.11
CA LEU A 109 19.11 31.04 11.05
C LEU A 109 19.45 29.59 10.70
N LEU A 110 18.44 28.76 10.50
CA LEU A 110 18.64 27.36 10.10
C LEU A 110 19.45 27.22 8.81
N THR A 111 19.31 28.18 7.88
CA THR A 111 20.11 28.26 6.63
C THR A 111 21.59 28.55 6.86
N GLU A 112 21.95 29.19 7.96
CA GLU A 112 23.34 29.50 8.32
C GLU A 112 24.04 28.29 8.94
N LEU A 113 23.28 27.36 9.53
CA LEU A 113 23.79 26.15 10.18
C LEU A 113 24.21 25.05 9.18
N ASN A 114 23.61 25.01 7.97
CA ASN A 114 23.77 23.91 7.01
C ASN A 114 24.74 24.19 5.83
N ARG A 115 25.79 25.00 6.00
CA ARG A 115 26.74 25.31 4.91
C ARG A 115 27.71 24.16 4.59
N HIS A 116 27.22 23.17 3.82
CA HIS A 116 28.03 22.34 2.93
C HIS A 116 27.42 22.38 1.52
N LYS A 117 27.75 23.44 0.75
CA LYS A 117 27.47 23.48 -0.69
C LYS A 117 28.67 22.91 -1.44
N GLU A 118 28.62 21.63 -1.78
CA GLU A 118 29.41 21.09 -2.89
C GLU A 118 28.51 20.30 -3.85
N ASN A 119 28.47 20.77 -5.10
CA ASN A 119 27.75 20.17 -6.22
C ASN A 119 28.58 19.03 -6.82
N LYS A 120 28.06 17.80 -6.76
CA LYS A 120 28.31 16.77 -7.79
C LYS A 120 27.04 15.95 -8.00
N THR A 121 26.53 15.99 -9.23
CA THR A 121 25.38 15.20 -9.68
C THR A 121 25.82 13.74 -9.86
N LEU A 122 25.39 12.84 -8.98
CA LEU A 122 25.49 11.39 -9.18
C LEU A 122 24.16 10.92 -9.76
N ALA A 123 24.09 10.87 -11.10
CA ALA A 123 22.97 10.25 -11.79
C ALA A 123 23.05 8.73 -11.63
N MET A 124 22.06 8.12 -10.95
CA MET A 124 21.88 6.66 -10.97
C MET A 124 21.56 6.23 -12.40
N LYS A 125 22.55 5.63 -13.08
CA LYS A 125 22.36 4.94 -14.36
C LYS A 125 22.24 3.43 -14.16
N SER A 126 21.41 2.85 -15.02
CA SER A 126 21.21 1.41 -15.30
C SER A 126 20.17 0.67 -14.46
N GLU A 127 18.90 0.89 -14.82
CA GLU A 127 17.79 0.01 -14.42
C GLU A 127 17.50 -1.09 -15.47
N SER A 128 18.06 -0.99 -16.68
CA SER A 128 17.74 -1.89 -17.80
C SER A 128 18.51 -3.22 -17.79
N LYS A 129 19.75 -3.25 -17.27
CA LYS A 129 20.69 -4.36 -17.47
C LYS A 129 20.39 -5.63 -16.66
N PHE A 130 19.72 -5.54 -15.52
CA PHE A 130 19.52 -6.68 -14.62
C PHE A 130 18.74 -7.84 -15.26
N PHE A 131 17.76 -7.53 -16.12
CA PHE A 131 16.94 -8.54 -16.82
C PHE A 131 17.64 -9.13 -18.05
N GLU A 132 18.56 -8.38 -18.66
CA GLU A 132 19.39 -8.85 -19.78
C GLU A 132 20.46 -9.85 -19.29
N GLU A 133 20.96 -9.67 -18.07
CA GLU A 133 22.06 -10.46 -17.49
C GLU A 133 21.61 -11.76 -16.80
N HIS A 134 20.31 -12.03 -16.67
CA HIS A 134 19.77 -13.23 -16.00
C HIS A 134 18.69 -13.95 -16.85
N PRO A 135 19.07 -14.66 -17.94
CA PRO A 135 18.14 -15.23 -18.93
C PRO A 135 17.30 -16.42 -18.45
N SER A 136 17.41 -16.87 -17.19
CA SER A 136 16.64 -17.98 -16.61
C SER A 136 15.18 -17.61 -16.26
N TYR A 137 14.68 -16.46 -16.68
CA TYR A 137 13.30 -16.03 -16.45
C TYR A 137 12.36 -16.57 -17.54
N ALA A 138 11.42 -17.44 -17.19
CA ALA A 138 10.28 -17.71 -18.05
C ALA A 138 9.40 -16.45 -18.12
N LEU A 139 9.49 -15.70 -19.22
CA LEU A 139 8.54 -14.64 -19.54
C LEU A 139 7.25 -15.30 -20.02
N VAL A 140 6.15 -15.04 -19.32
CA VAL A 140 4.81 -15.37 -19.81
C VAL A 140 4.27 -14.13 -20.49
N GLU A 141 4.05 -14.19 -21.79
CA GLU A 141 3.42 -13.11 -22.53
C GLU A 141 1.90 -13.22 -22.39
N HIS A 142 1.28 -12.19 -21.84
CA HIS A 142 -0.18 -12.04 -21.85
C HIS A 142 -0.56 -11.02 -22.92
N GLU A 143 -1.73 -11.21 -23.51
CA GLU A 143 -2.28 -10.24 -24.43
C GLU A 143 -2.60 -8.91 -23.72
N ARG A 144 -2.65 -7.84 -24.49
CA ARG A 144 -3.08 -6.55 -23.99
C ARG A 144 -4.61 -6.51 -23.96
N LEU A 145 -5.19 -6.30 -22.78
CA LEU A 145 -6.62 -6.03 -22.63
C LEU A 145 -7.04 -4.79 -23.43
N SER A 146 -8.16 -4.89 -24.15
CA SER A 146 -8.72 -3.76 -24.89
C SER A 146 -9.39 -2.78 -23.94
N MET A 147 -9.01 -1.50 -24.02
CA MET A 147 -9.54 -0.42 -23.20
C MET A 147 -10.41 0.51 -24.03
N MET A 148 -11.52 0.98 -23.47
CA MET A 148 -12.30 2.06 -24.07
C MET A 148 -11.49 3.36 -24.01
N THR A 149 -11.66 4.21 -25.02
CA THR A 149 -11.03 5.53 -25.01
C THR A 149 -11.75 6.45 -24.03
N THR A 150 -11.04 7.46 -23.50
CA THR A 150 -11.66 8.48 -22.66
C THR A 150 -12.79 9.20 -23.41
N GLU A 151 -12.64 9.42 -24.72
CA GLU A 151 -13.66 10.05 -25.55
C GLU A 151 -14.93 9.19 -25.66
N GLU A 152 -14.79 7.88 -25.90
CA GLU A 152 -15.91 6.94 -25.90
C GLU A 152 -16.63 6.92 -24.54
N ALA A 153 -15.88 7.07 -23.45
CA ALA A 153 -16.39 7.11 -22.09
C ALA A 153 -17.17 8.38 -21.76
N THR A 154 -16.73 9.54 -22.28
CA THR A 154 -17.31 10.84 -21.92
C THR A 154 -18.40 11.30 -22.88
N THR A 155 -18.33 10.94 -24.16
CA THR A 155 -19.27 11.40 -25.21
C THR A 155 -20.41 10.42 -25.49
N GLY A 156 -20.24 9.14 -25.14
CA GLY A 156 -21.24 8.10 -25.37
C GLY A 156 -22.33 8.06 -24.29
N LYS A 157 -23.59 7.87 -24.69
CA LYS A 157 -24.65 7.41 -23.77
C LYS A 157 -24.47 5.92 -23.49
N LEU A 158 -23.54 5.60 -22.59
CA LEU A 158 -23.22 4.21 -22.27
C LEU A 158 -24.25 3.58 -21.31
N SER A 159 -24.60 2.33 -21.57
CA SER A 159 -25.53 1.54 -20.76
C SER A 159 -25.07 0.09 -20.67
N PHE A 160 -25.17 -0.48 -19.47
CA PHE A 160 -24.74 -1.83 -19.17
C PHE A 160 -25.77 -2.53 -18.26
N ASP A 161 -25.76 -3.85 -18.22
CA ASP A 161 -26.48 -4.60 -17.20
C ASP A 161 -25.82 -4.38 -15.85
N VAL A 162 -24.48 -4.43 -15.80
CA VAL A 162 -23.71 -4.23 -14.57
C VAL A 162 -22.54 -3.27 -14.78
N VAL A 163 -22.41 -2.29 -13.90
CA VAL A 163 -21.20 -1.47 -13.76
C VAL A 163 -20.47 -1.84 -12.47
N ILE A 164 -19.17 -2.13 -12.58
CA ILE A 164 -18.29 -2.46 -11.46
C ILE A 164 -17.26 -1.34 -11.31
N VAL A 165 -17.18 -0.77 -10.10
CA VAL A 165 -16.26 0.32 -9.79
C VAL A 165 -15.07 -0.23 -9.00
N GLY A 166 -13.90 -0.24 -9.61
CA GLY A 166 -12.67 -0.85 -9.12
C GLY A 166 -12.46 -2.28 -9.61
N ASN A 167 -11.20 -2.64 -9.92
CA ASN A 167 -10.87 -3.91 -10.59
C ASN A 167 -9.93 -4.84 -9.81
N GLY A 168 -9.79 -4.62 -8.50
CA GLY A 168 -8.98 -5.48 -7.64
C GLY A 168 -9.56 -6.88 -7.44
N ALA A 169 -9.09 -7.60 -6.42
CA ALA A 169 -9.53 -8.98 -6.09
C ALA A 169 -11.05 -9.18 -6.10
N GLY A 170 -11.77 -8.17 -5.62
CA GLY A 170 -13.21 -8.16 -5.65
C GLY A 170 -13.79 -7.96 -7.05
N GLY A 171 -13.50 -6.81 -7.64
CA GLY A 171 -14.09 -6.37 -8.90
C GLY A 171 -13.74 -7.23 -10.10
N GLY A 172 -12.52 -7.78 -10.17
CA GLY A 172 -12.12 -8.67 -11.26
C GLY A 172 -12.89 -9.99 -11.28
N VAL A 173 -13.06 -10.63 -10.12
CA VAL A 173 -13.91 -11.83 -9.97
C VAL A 173 -15.35 -11.51 -10.33
N ALA A 174 -15.86 -10.37 -9.86
CA ALA A 174 -17.23 -9.97 -10.16
C ALA A 174 -17.44 -9.77 -11.67
N ALA A 175 -16.47 -9.15 -12.34
CA ALA A 175 -16.53 -8.93 -13.78
C ALA A 175 -16.56 -10.25 -14.55
N ALA A 176 -15.65 -11.18 -14.21
CA ALA A 176 -15.56 -12.47 -14.87
C ALA A 176 -16.83 -13.31 -14.69
N GLU A 177 -17.30 -13.46 -13.44
CA GLU A 177 -18.46 -14.29 -13.11
C GLU A 177 -19.77 -13.77 -13.73
N LEU A 178 -19.89 -12.44 -13.88
CA LEU A 178 -21.08 -11.80 -14.46
C LEU A 178 -21.03 -11.77 -15.99
N ALA A 179 -19.84 -11.53 -16.57
CA ALA A 179 -19.66 -11.58 -18.02
C ALA A 179 -19.74 -13.01 -18.57
N ALA A 180 -19.32 -14.03 -17.81
CA ALA A 180 -19.43 -15.43 -18.23
C ALA A 180 -20.83 -16.04 -17.99
N ALA A 181 -21.79 -15.28 -17.45
CA ALA A 181 -23.09 -15.82 -17.10
C ALA A 181 -23.90 -16.22 -18.35
N GLU A 182 -24.26 -17.49 -18.48
CA GLU A 182 -25.16 -17.93 -19.54
C GLU A 182 -26.53 -17.27 -19.39
N LEU A 183 -26.87 -16.36 -20.31
CA LEU A 183 -28.25 -15.88 -20.46
C LEU A 183 -29.06 -16.98 -21.13
N ALA A 184 -30.01 -17.57 -20.41
CA ALA A 184 -31.03 -18.41 -21.02
C ALA A 184 -31.90 -17.52 -21.92
N THR A 185 -31.57 -17.43 -23.21
CA THR A 185 -32.46 -16.85 -24.20
C THR A 185 -33.66 -17.79 -24.34
N ALA A 186 -34.86 -17.23 -24.15
CA ALA A 186 -36.10 -17.96 -24.33
C ALA A 186 -36.16 -18.50 -25.77
N GLU A 187 -36.40 -19.81 -25.88
CA GLU A 187 -36.88 -20.58 -27.03
C GLU A 187 -36.24 -20.28 -28.42
N LEU A 188 -35.59 -21.33 -28.96
CA LEU A 188 -35.05 -21.48 -30.32
C LEU A 188 -33.73 -20.76 -30.65
N ALA A 189 -32.62 -21.50 -30.55
CA ALA A 189 -31.44 -21.23 -31.38
C ALA A 189 -30.52 -22.47 -31.46
N THR A 190 -30.15 -22.81 -32.69
CA THR A 190 -29.22 -23.87 -33.11
C THR A 190 -27.80 -23.67 -32.57
N ALA A 191 -26.97 -24.72 -32.65
CA ALA A 191 -25.63 -24.88 -32.04
C ALA A 191 -24.51 -23.88 -32.44
N GLU A 192 -24.84 -22.71 -33.00
CA GLU A 192 -23.88 -21.68 -33.46
C GLU A 192 -24.19 -20.26 -32.93
N LEU A 193 -24.90 -20.13 -31.81
CA LEU A 193 -25.06 -18.85 -31.10
C LEU A 193 -24.34 -18.91 -29.76
N ALA A 194 -23.22 -18.19 -29.66
CA ALA A 194 -22.51 -17.95 -28.42
C ALA A 194 -23.49 -17.41 -27.36
N THR A 195 -23.61 -18.10 -26.23
CA THR A 195 -24.37 -17.66 -25.06
C THR A 195 -23.80 -16.30 -24.61
N ALA A 196 -24.50 -15.21 -24.92
CA ALA A 196 -24.06 -13.88 -24.54
C ALA A 196 -24.19 -13.72 -23.03
N GLY A 197 -23.11 -13.26 -22.39
CA GLY A 197 -23.09 -12.83 -20.99
C GLY A 197 -23.93 -11.59 -20.70
N TYR A 198 -24.03 -11.21 -19.43
CA TYR A 198 -24.47 -9.85 -19.10
C TYR A 198 -23.48 -8.81 -19.66
N SER A 199 -23.97 -7.68 -20.13
CA SER A 199 -23.10 -6.57 -20.52
C SER A 199 -22.47 -5.94 -19.28
N VAL A 200 -21.15 -6.06 -19.14
CA VAL A 200 -20.39 -5.63 -17.96
C VAL A 200 -19.40 -4.52 -18.34
N SER A 201 -19.37 -3.48 -17.51
CA SER A 201 -18.32 -2.45 -17.54
C SER A 201 -17.54 -2.40 -16.24
N VAL A 202 -16.21 -2.32 -16.34
CA VAL A 202 -15.30 -2.18 -15.20
C VAL A 202 -14.60 -0.83 -15.30
N ILE A 203 -14.75 0.00 -14.27
CA ILE A 203 -14.21 1.37 -14.22
C ILE A 203 -13.11 1.44 -13.16
N GLU A 204 -11.92 1.88 -13.56
CA GLU A 204 -10.75 2.03 -12.69
C GLU A 204 -10.19 3.46 -12.72
N LYS A 205 -9.85 3.99 -11.54
CA LYS A 205 -9.21 5.31 -11.40
C LYS A 205 -7.73 5.28 -11.78
N GLY A 206 -7.08 4.15 -11.55
CA GLY A 206 -5.67 3.91 -11.81
C GLY A 206 -5.33 3.81 -13.29
N THR A 207 -4.02 3.72 -13.55
CA THR A 207 -3.51 3.50 -14.91
C THR A 207 -3.34 2.01 -15.19
N TYR A 208 -3.65 1.60 -16.42
CA TYR A 208 -3.30 0.28 -16.93
C TYR A 208 -1.90 0.28 -17.50
N HIS A 209 -1.06 -0.63 -17.02
CA HIS A 209 0.28 -0.88 -17.53
C HIS A 209 0.37 -2.33 -17.99
N HIS A 210 0.68 -2.52 -19.26
CA HIS A 210 1.04 -3.84 -19.76
C HIS A 210 2.39 -4.28 -19.19
N GLN A 211 2.65 -5.58 -19.12
CA GLN A 211 3.90 -6.12 -18.57
C GLN A 211 5.17 -5.55 -19.25
N SER A 212 5.10 -5.20 -20.53
CA SER A 212 6.20 -4.57 -21.26
C SER A 212 6.47 -3.11 -20.86
N GLU A 213 5.52 -2.46 -20.18
CA GLU A 213 5.55 -1.04 -19.78
C GLU A 213 5.89 -0.85 -18.30
N LEU A 214 5.96 -1.93 -17.52
CA LEU A 214 6.21 -1.88 -16.09
C LEU A 214 7.61 -1.32 -15.78
N ALA A 215 7.64 -0.22 -15.04
CA ALA A 215 8.86 0.31 -14.45
C ALA A 215 9.27 -0.56 -13.25
N GLN A 216 10.54 -0.98 -13.23
CA GLN A 216 11.06 -1.87 -12.18
C GLN A 216 12.00 -1.16 -11.20
N GLY A 217 12.30 0.12 -11.42
CA GLY A 217 12.97 1.01 -10.47
C GLY A 217 12.07 1.38 -9.29
N GLU A 218 12.65 1.57 -8.10
CA GLU A 218 11.87 1.89 -6.89
C GLU A 218 11.07 3.17 -7.04
N PHE A 219 11.73 4.24 -7.50
CA PHE A 219 11.10 5.55 -7.62
C PHE A 219 9.89 5.54 -8.55
N ARG A 220 10.08 5.11 -9.81
CA ARG A 220 9.00 5.05 -10.80
C ARG A 220 7.98 3.96 -10.46
N GLY A 221 8.42 2.84 -9.88
CA GLY A 221 7.55 1.76 -9.43
C GLY A 221 6.55 2.22 -8.39
N PHE A 222 6.99 2.94 -7.36
CA PHE A 222 6.10 3.53 -6.36
C PHE A 222 5.15 4.57 -6.98
N GLN A 223 5.67 5.49 -7.80
CA GLN A 223 4.86 6.52 -8.44
C GLN A 223 3.75 5.98 -9.36
N ASN A 224 4.03 4.90 -10.11
CA ASN A 224 3.09 4.37 -11.10
C ASN A 224 2.09 3.38 -10.47
N MET A 225 2.52 2.62 -9.47
CA MET A 225 1.77 1.45 -9.02
C MET A 225 1.00 1.66 -7.71
N TYR A 226 1.37 2.67 -6.92
CA TYR A 226 0.77 2.96 -5.62
C TYR A 226 -0.09 4.23 -5.65
N ASP A 227 -1.17 4.19 -4.88
CA ASP A 227 -1.91 5.40 -4.51
C ASP A 227 -0.98 6.36 -3.79
N THR A 228 -1.11 7.66 -4.10
CA THR A 228 -0.31 8.76 -3.53
C THR A 228 1.22 8.56 -3.66
N GLY A 229 1.67 7.65 -4.51
CA GLY A 229 3.10 7.41 -4.78
C GLY A 229 3.88 6.70 -3.67
N ALA A 230 3.22 6.12 -2.65
CA ALA A 230 3.72 5.05 -1.76
C ALA A 230 2.83 4.91 -0.50
N ILE A 231 3.09 5.73 0.51
CA ILE A 231 2.51 5.67 1.86
C ILE A 231 1.60 6.88 2.07
N TYR A 232 0.48 6.68 2.75
CA TYR A 232 -0.29 7.73 3.40
C TYR A 232 -0.63 7.31 4.84
N SER A 233 -0.69 8.29 5.74
CA SER A 233 -0.80 8.05 7.17
C SER A 233 -2.23 8.30 7.67
N SER A 234 -2.58 7.70 8.81
CA SER A 234 -3.82 8.02 9.52
C SER A 234 -3.86 9.50 9.93
N VAL A 235 -5.06 10.03 10.19
CA VAL A 235 -5.22 11.45 10.59
C VAL A 235 -4.48 11.82 11.89
N LYS A 236 -4.12 10.83 12.72
CA LYS A 236 -3.34 11.00 13.95
C LYS A 236 -1.87 10.57 13.80
N ASN A 237 -1.44 10.28 12.58
CA ASN A 237 -0.08 9.87 12.24
C ASN A 237 0.47 8.71 13.09
N ASN A 238 -0.41 7.76 13.43
CA ASN A 238 -0.05 6.64 14.30
C ASN A 238 0.00 5.29 13.59
N ILE A 239 -0.41 5.26 12.32
CA ILE A 239 -0.28 4.09 11.44
C ILE A 239 -0.20 4.56 9.99
N ASP A 240 0.70 3.93 9.26
CA ASP A 240 0.91 4.13 7.83
C ASP A 240 0.14 3.11 7.01
N SER A 241 -0.17 3.46 5.76
CA SER A 241 -0.96 2.65 4.87
C SER A 241 -0.37 2.58 3.46
N PHE A 242 -0.40 1.38 2.88
CA PHE A 242 0.00 1.14 1.49
C PHE A 242 -1.23 0.79 0.65
N SER A 243 -1.45 1.49 -0.45
CA SER A 243 -2.57 1.21 -1.37
C SER A 243 -2.09 1.14 -2.82
N GLY A 244 -2.65 0.22 -3.60
CA GLY A 244 -2.38 0.13 -5.05
C GLY A 244 -3.24 1.15 -5.80
N GLY A 245 -2.68 1.71 -6.87
CA GLY A 245 -3.31 2.72 -7.74
C GLY A 245 -3.29 2.32 -9.21
N THR A 246 -3.40 1.03 -9.50
CA THR A 246 -3.20 0.43 -10.83
C THR A 246 -4.22 -0.67 -11.12
N PHE A 247 -4.30 -1.10 -12.38
CA PHE A 247 -5.14 -2.23 -12.82
C PHE A 247 -4.73 -3.54 -12.13
N GLY A 248 -5.72 -4.31 -11.64
CA GLY A 248 -5.48 -5.47 -10.78
C GLY A 248 -5.13 -5.10 -9.33
N ASP A 249 -4.99 -3.81 -9.03
CA ASP A 249 -4.85 -3.24 -7.69
C ASP A 249 -3.73 -3.94 -6.87
N ARG A 250 -3.92 -4.17 -5.57
CA ARG A 250 -2.96 -4.85 -4.69
C ARG A 250 -2.60 -6.25 -5.17
N THR A 251 -3.39 -6.88 -6.04
CA THR A 251 -3.02 -8.18 -6.59
C THR A 251 -1.94 -8.08 -7.66
N ALA A 252 -1.79 -6.92 -8.32
CA ALA A 252 -0.67 -6.66 -9.21
C ALA A 252 0.64 -6.46 -8.42
N ILE A 253 0.58 -5.73 -7.30
CA ILE A 253 1.75 -5.28 -6.52
C ILE A 253 2.05 -6.08 -5.24
N ASN A 254 1.26 -7.08 -4.85
CA ASN A 254 1.61 -7.89 -3.68
C ASN A 254 2.71 -8.92 -3.99
N TYR A 255 3.17 -9.62 -2.96
CA TYR A 255 4.25 -10.62 -3.05
C TYR A 255 3.75 -12.01 -3.43
N SER A 256 2.68 -12.10 -4.22
CA SER A 256 2.12 -13.36 -4.72
C SER A 256 1.71 -14.37 -3.62
N VAL A 257 1.58 -13.93 -2.36
CA VAL A 257 1.19 -14.81 -1.25
C VAL A 257 -0.23 -15.29 -1.46
N SER A 258 -0.45 -16.60 -1.31
CA SER A 258 -1.78 -17.22 -1.28
C SER A 258 -1.80 -18.29 -0.19
N LEU A 259 -2.99 -18.71 0.25
CA LEU A 259 -3.17 -19.79 1.24
C LEU A 259 -2.44 -21.09 0.82
N LYS A 260 -2.21 -21.26 -0.48
CA LYS A 260 -1.26 -22.24 -1.03
C LYS A 260 -0.28 -21.49 -1.94
N LEU A 261 1.00 -21.42 -1.53
CA LEU A 261 2.04 -20.63 -2.21
C LEU A 261 2.19 -20.98 -3.70
N HIS A 262 2.00 -22.25 -4.07
CA HIS A 262 2.12 -22.72 -5.45
C HIS A 262 0.95 -22.28 -6.36
N LEU A 263 -0.21 -21.86 -5.83
CA LEU A 263 -1.35 -21.50 -6.68
C LEU A 263 -1.12 -20.19 -7.44
N ASN A 264 -0.38 -19.25 -6.86
CA ASN A 264 -0.24 -17.92 -7.44
C ASN A 264 0.85 -17.83 -8.51
N THR A 265 1.74 -18.82 -8.60
CA THR A 265 2.76 -18.91 -9.66
C THR A 265 2.81 -20.28 -10.32
N GLU A 266 1.81 -21.13 -10.07
CA GLU A 266 1.75 -22.52 -10.57
C GLU A 266 3.00 -23.35 -10.26
N GLY A 267 3.63 -23.08 -9.10
CA GLY A 267 4.88 -23.73 -8.72
C GLY A 267 6.12 -23.34 -9.55
N LYS A 268 5.99 -22.40 -10.48
CA LYS A 268 7.13 -21.86 -11.26
C LYS A 268 8.00 -20.98 -10.36
N ALA A 269 9.30 -21.25 -10.39
CA ALA A 269 10.30 -20.45 -9.68
C ALA A 269 10.36 -19.03 -10.25
N HIS A 270 10.49 -18.04 -9.38
CA HIS A 270 10.73 -16.64 -9.77
C HIS A 270 11.53 -15.91 -8.70
N TYR A 271 12.28 -14.88 -9.11
CA TYR A 271 13.05 -14.06 -8.18
C TYR A 271 12.24 -12.80 -7.80
N CYS A 272 11.81 -12.75 -6.53
CA CYS A 272 10.68 -11.96 -6.04
C CYS A 272 11.03 -10.52 -5.58
N ILE A 273 12.23 -10.00 -5.86
CA ILE A 273 12.66 -8.75 -5.21
C ILE A 273 11.93 -7.49 -5.70
N ARG A 274 11.22 -7.53 -6.83
CA ARG A 274 10.56 -6.36 -7.46
C ARG A 274 9.05 -6.52 -7.69
N CYS A 275 8.42 -7.55 -7.12
CA CYS A 275 6.98 -7.83 -7.28
C CYS A 275 6.08 -6.67 -6.82
N SER A 276 6.59 -5.80 -5.94
CA SER A 276 5.92 -4.56 -5.51
C SER A 276 5.63 -3.56 -6.62
N PHE A 277 6.29 -3.65 -7.78
CA PHE A 277 6.13 -2.71 -8.88
C PHE A 277 5.45 -3.34 -10.10
N GLY A 278 4.66 -4.39 -9.87
CA GLY A 278 4.12 -5.24 -10.93
C GLY A 278 5.13 -6.26 -11.40
N PHE A 279 4.63 -7.30 -12.08
CA PHE A 279 5.41 -8.50 -12.37
C PHE A 279 5.80 -8.58 -13.85
N LYS A 280 7.01 -8.14 -14.19
CA LYS A 280 7.48 -8.07 -15.59
C LYS A 280 7.56 -9.44 -16.29
N SER A 281 7.86 -10.53 -15.56
CA SER A 281 7.82 -11.88 -16.13
C SER A 281 6.42 -12.50 -16.20
N SER A 282 5.43 -11.85 -15.61
CA SER A 282 3.99 -12.20 -15.70
C SER A 282 3.58 -13.64 -15.32
N VAL A 283 4.45 -14.41 -14.66
CA VAL A 283 4.15 -15.74 -14.09
C VAL A 283 3.14 -15.69 -12.94
N LYS A 284 2.97 -14.51 -12.33
CA LYS A 284 2.04 -14.29 -11.23
C LYS A 284 0.60 -14.32 -11.75
N ASN A 285 -0.23 -15.18 -11.17
CA ASN A 285 -1.67 -15.27 -11.38
C ASN A 285 -2.40 -14.16 -10.62
N SER A 286 -2.00 -12.91 -10.91
CA SER A 286 -2.73 -11.73 -10.45
C SER A 286 -4.11 -11.67 -11.10
N ILE A 287 -5.04 -10.93 -10.49
CA ILE A 287 -6.40 -10.72 -11.02
C ILE A 287 -6.37 -10.22 -12.47
N LEU A 288 -5.33 -9.44 -12.83
CA LEU A 288 -5.11 -8.97 -14.19
C LEU A 288 -4.95 -10.12 -15.20
N ASN A 289 -4.20 -11.16 -14.83
CA ASN A 289 -3.80 -12.24 -15.72
C ASN A 289 -4.82 -13.40 -15.77
N ILE A 290 -5.73 -13.46 -14.80
CA ILE A 290 -6.74 -14.52 -14.70
C ILE A 290 -8.15 -13.94 -14.91
N TRP A 291 -8.72 -13.29 -13.89
CA TRP A 291 -10.15 -12.93 -13.89
C TRP A 291 -10.47 -11.78 -14.83
N LEU A 292 -9.62 -10.75 -14.93
CA LEU A 292 -9.86 -9.64 -15.86
C LEU A 292 -9.65 -10.08 -17.31
N LYS A 293 -8.72 -11.00 -17.56
CA LYS A 293 -8.55 -11.65 -18.86
C LYS A 293 -9.78 -12.48 -19.23
N ASP A 294 -10.28 -13.30 -18.32
CA ASP A 294 -11.51 -14.08 -18.55
C ASP A 294 -12.72 -13.15 -18.77
N ALA A 295 -12.86 -12.09 -17.98
CA ALA A 295 -13.90 -11.09 -18.19
C ALA A 295 -13.80 -10.44 -19.59
N HIS A 296 -12.57 -10.14 -20.04
CA HIS A 296 -12.32 -9.59 -21.37
C HIS A 296 -12.76 -10.54 -22.48
N HIS A 297 -12.40 -11.83 -22.38
CA HIS A 297 -12.81 -12.86 -23.33
C HIS A 297 -14.33 -13.03 -23.41
N HIS A 298 -15.04 -12.79 -22.30
CA HIS A 298 -16.50 -12.80 -22.26
C HIS A 298 -17.13 -11.42 -22.62
N GLY A 299 -16.36 -10.49 -23.17
CA GLY A 299 -16.86 -9.22 -23.71
C GLY A 299 -17.01 -8.08 -22.70
N ALA A 300 -16.47 -8.19 -21.49
CA ALA A 300 -16.44 -7.08 -20.55
C ALA A 300 -15.65 -5.89 -21.11
N ARG A 301 -16.17 -4.68 -20.89
CA ARG A 301 -15.54 -3.42 -21.34
C ARG A 301 -14.83 -2.74 -20.19
N PHE A 302 -13.62 -2.23 -20.44
CA PHE A 302 -12.77 -1.63 -19.41
C PHE A 302 -12.56 -0.13 -19.65
N LEU A 303 -12.68 0.63 -18.57
CA LEU A 303 -12.35 2.05 -18.51
C LEU A 303 -11.27 2.26 -17.45
N TYR A 304 -10.25 3.05 -17.77
CA TYR A 304 -9.15 3.37 -16.85
C TYR A 304 -8.88 4.87 -16.83
N ARG A 305 -8.23 5.38 -15.78
CA ARG A 305 -8.12 6.82 -15.51
C ARG A 305 -9.49 7.52 -15.47
N ILE A 306 -10.52 6.82 -15.02
CA ILE A 306 -11.87 7.37 -14.79
C ILE A 306 -12.17 7.30 -13.30
N ILE A 307 -12.56 8.43 -12.71
CA ILE A 307 -12.92 8.55 -11.31
C ILE A 307 -14.44 8.54 -11.20
N VAL A 308 -15.00 7.55 -10.51
CA VAL A 308 -16.42 7.56 -10.13
C VAL A 308 -16.60 8.43 -8.90
N THR A 309 -17.48 9.43 -9.00
CA THR A 309 -17.71 10.44 -7.96
C THR A 309 -18.88 10.07 -7.06
N ILE A 310 -19.97 9.54 -7.63
CA ILE A 310 -21.16 9.04 -6.92
C ILE A 310 -21.82 7.88 -7.66
N PHE A 311 -22.54 7.06 -6.91
CA PHE A 311 -23.57 6.16 -7.43
C PHE A 311 -24.85 6.96 -7.65
N MET A 312 -25.40 6.88 -8.87
CA MET A 312 -26.67 7.52 -9.19
C MET A 312 -27.82 6.67 -8.63
N ILE A 313 -28.70 7.31 -7.86
CA ILE A 313 -29.79 6.63 -7.14
C ILE A 313 -31.11 7.34 -7.44
N GLU A 314 -32.09 6.58 -7.88
CA GLU A 314 -33.46 7.03 -8.09
C GLU A 314 -34.43 6.05 -7.41
N ASN A 315 -35.43 6.56 -6.69
CA ASN A 315 -36.42 5.72 -5.99
C ASN A 315 -35.80 4.60 -5.12
N LYS A 316 -34.70 4.91 -4.42
CA LYS A 316 -33.90 3.97 -3.62
C LYS A 316 -33.34 2.78 -4.41
N LYS A 317 -33.08 2.96 -5.69
CA LYS A 317 -32.47 1.98 -6.59
C LYS A 317 -31.28 2.62 -7.31
N ALA A 318 -30.16 1.90 -7.39
CA ALA A 318 -29.03 2.34 -8.20
C ALA A 318 -29.38 2.24 -9.70
N ILE A 319 -29.06 3.30 -10.45
CA ILE A 319 -29.33 3.41 -11.89
C ILE A 319 -28.06 3.64 -12.73
N GLY A 320 -26.89 3.67 -12.09
CA GLY A 320 -25.61 3.91 -12.76
C GLY A 320 -24.62 4.66 -11.89
N VAL A 321 -23.65 5.29 -12.54
CA VAL A 321 -22.58 6.07 -11.91
C VAL A 321 -22.39 7.43 -12.58
N GLU A 322 -22.08 8.44 -11.77
CA GLU A 322 -21.45 9.67 -12.23
C GLU A 322 -19.93 9.48 -12.18
N CYS A 323 -19.23 9.88 -13.24
CA CYS A 323 -17.79 9.78 -13.29
C CYS A 323 -17.15 10.93 -14.08
N GLN A 324 -15.84 11.06 -13.96
CA GLN A 324 -15.05 12.06 -14.67
C GLN A 324 -13.69 11.48 -15.07
N ALA A 325 -13.15 11.93 -16.19
CA ALA A 325 -11.79 11.57 -16.58
C ALA A 325 -10.76 12.18 -15.63
N HIS A 326 -9.69 11.45 -15.35
CA HIS A 326 -8.64 11.91 -14.44
C HIS A 326 -8.00 13.22 -14.96
N GLY A 327 -8.13 14.29 -14.19
CA GLY A 327 -7.63 15.64 -14.53
C GLY A 327 -8.66 16.51 -15.27
N SER A 328 -9.86 15.99 -15.56
CA SER A 328 -11.00 16.76 -16.04
C SER A 328 -11.97 17.08 -14.89
N GLN A 329 -12.68 18.19 -15.02
CA GLN A 329 -13.84 18.54 -14.18
C GLN A 329 -15.17 18.22 -14.87
N GLU A 330 -15.12 17.77 -16.13
CA GLU A 330 -16.30 17.39 -16.88
C GLU A 330 -16.84 16.06 -16.38
N LYS A 331 -18.13 16.06 -16.04
CA LYS A 331 -18.85 14.90 -15.54
C LYS A 331 -19.55 14.18 -16.70
N THR A 332 -19.49 12.86 -16.66
CA THR A 332 -20.23 11.98 -17.56
C THR A 332 -20.97 10.90 -16.76
N PHE A 333 -21.96 10.28 -17.39
CA PHE A 333 -22.89 9.38 -16.72
C PHE A 333 -22.98 8.05 -17.47
N ILE A 334 -22.80 6.95 -16.73
CA ILE A 334 -22.91 5.60 -17.27
C ILE A 334 -24.08 4.92 -16.57
N SER A 335 -25.09 4.53 -17.34
CA SER A 335 -26.29 3.87 -16.81
C SER A 335 -26.05 2.37 -16.59
N ALA A 336 -26.68 1.82 -15.55
CA ALA A 336 -26.59 0.40 -15.22
C ALA A 336 -27.85 -0.13 -14.54
N LYS A 337 -28.22 -1.39 -14.78
CA LYS A 337 -29.32 -2.04 -14.02
C LYS A 337 -28.91 -2.35 -12.58
N HIS A 338 -27.62 -2.71 -12.40
CA HIS A 338 -26.99 -3.03 -11.13
C HIS A 338 -25.60 -2.40 -11.06
N VAL A 339 -25.18 -1.98 -9.87
CA VAL A 339 -23.87 -1.37 -9.63
C VAL A 339 -23.14 -2.10 -8.50
N VAL A 340 -21.85 -2.35 -8.69
CA VAL A 340 -20.98 -3.01 -7.72
C VAL A 340 -19.85 -2.06 -7.29
N ALA A 341 -19.81 -1.74 -6.01
CA ALA A 341 -18.69 -1.05 -5.38
C ALA A 341 -17.58 -2.05 -5.01
N ALA A 342 -16.43 -1.95 -5.68
CA ALA A 342 -15.24 -2.75 -5.44
C ALA A 342 -13.98 -1.86 -5.23
N CYS A 343 -14.16 -0.71 -4.59
CA CYS A 343 -13.17 0.35 -4.42
C CYS A 343 -12.23 0.13 -3.21
N ARG A 344 -12.28 -1.03 -2.55
CA ARG A 344 -11.52 -1.42 -1.34
C ARG A 344 -12.07 -0.79 -0.07
N ALA A 345 -11.66 -1.37 1.08
CA ALA A 345 -12.05 -0.91 2.41
C ALA A 345 -11.77 0.57 2.74
N MET A 346 -10.90 1.25 1.99
CA MET A 346 -10.62 2.67 2.25
C MET A 346 -11.52 3.62 1.47
N ARG A 347 -11.99 3.24 0.26
CA ARG A 347 -12.73 4.15 -0.63
C ARG A 347 -14.19 3.78 -0.82
N THR A 348 -14.54 2.49 -0.79
CA THR A 348 -15.94 2.04 -0.87
C THR A 348 -16.84 2.79 0.12
N PRO A 349 -16.52 2.90 1.42
CA PRO A 349 -17.38 3.65 2.35
C PRO A 349 -17.49 5.14 2.02
N THR A 350 -16.41 5.76 1.54
CA THR A 350 -16.41 7.17 1.11
C THR A 350 -17.34 7.38 -0.07
N LEU A 351 -17.28 6.51 -1.09
CA LEU A 351 -18.13 6.59 -2.26
C LEU A 351 -19.61 6.34 -1.93
N LEU A 352 -19.90 5.36 -1.07
CA LEU A 352 -21.27 5.11 -0.58
C LEU A 352 -21.84 6.33 0.15
N LYS A 353 -21.05 6.97 1.03
CA LYS A 353 -21.47 8.19 1.75
C LYS A 353 -21.63 9.39 0.82
N SER A 354 -20.72 9.58 -0.14
CA SER A 354 -20.86 10.62 -1.17
C SER A 354 -22.13 10.44 -2.01
N SER A 355 -22.59 9.20 -2.17
CA SER A 355 -23.83 8.86 -2.87
C SER A 355 -25.09 9.01 -2.00
N GLY A 356 -24.96 9.50 -0.76
CA GLY A 356 -26.10 9.80 0.12
C GLY A 356 -26.57 8.64 1.01
N LEU A 357 -25.83 7.53 1.10
CA LEU A 357 -26.17 6.45 2.04
C LEU A 357 -25.87 6.89 3.49
N LEU A 358 -26.80 6.58 4.40
CA LEU A 358 -26.81 7.06 5.79
C LEU A 358 -26.47 5.97 6.82
N ASN A 359 -26.28 4.72 6.40
CA ASN A 359 -26.09 3.60 7.30
C ASN A 359 -24.85 3.84 8.18
N SER A 360 -25.06 3.81 9.49
CA SER A 360 -24.04 4.20 10.46
C SER A 360 -22.82 3.26 10.51
N ASP A 361 -22.95 2.02 10.02
CA ASP A 361 -21.85 1.07 9.92
C ASP A 361 -20.96 1.29 8.69
N ILE A 362 -21.38 2.10 7.70
CA ILE A 362 -20.53 2.48 6.56
C ILE A 362 -19.33 3.29 7.05
N GLY A 363 -18.14 2.75 6.80
CA GLY A 363 -16.85 3.29 7.22
C GLY A 363 -16.45 2.97 8.65
N ARG A 364 -17.25 2.22 9.42
CA ARG A 364 -16.87 1.79 10.78
C ARG A 364 -16.18 0.44 10.75
N HIS A 365 -15.51 0.09 11.86
CA HIS A 365 -14.91 -1.22 12.08
C HIS A 365 -13.81 -1.57 11.07
N LEU A 366 -13.13 -0.56 10.54
CA LEU A 366 -11.96 -0.76 9.70
C LEU A 366 -10.97 -1.63 10.47
N ARG A 367 -10.58 -2.74 9.85
CA ARG A 367 -9.57 -3.66 10.35
C ARG A 367 -8.30 -3.56 9.53
N LEU A 368 -7.15 -3.58 10.22
CA LEU A 368 -5.84 -3.39 9.62
C LEU A 368 -4.88 -4.53 9.97
N GLN A 369 -4.18 -5.04 8.96
CA GLN A 369 -3.12 -6.04 9.11
C GLN A 369 -1.93 -5.70 8.17
N GLY A 370 -0.69 -5.99 8.60
CA GLY A 370 0.53 -5.87 7.78
C GLY A 370 0.61 -6.93 6.66
N ASN A 371 1.56 -6.78 5.72
CA ASN A 371 1.85 -7.77 4.65
C ASN A 371 3.29 -7.60 4.14
N LEU A 372 3.98 -8.68 3.75
CA LEU A 372 5.06 -8.84 2.73
C LEU A 372 5.73 -10.23 2.96
N ARG A 373 6.13 -11.03 1.93
CA ARG A 373 6.65 -12.39 2.21
C ARG A 373 7.51 -13.22 1.22
N SER A 374 8.31 -14.11 1.86
CA SER A 374 8.79 -15.45 1.42
C SER A 374 8.61 -16.63 2.45
N CYS A 375 8.69 -16.48 3.80
CA CYS A 375 8.54 -17.57 4.84
C CYS A 375 7.82 -17.24 6.22
N ILE A 376 6.84 -18.04 6.74
CA ILE A 376 6.09 -17.77 8.04
C ILE A 376 6.68 -18.48 9.27
N SER A 377 6.87 -17.73 10.38
CA SER A 377 6.86 -18.29 11.74
C SER A 377 5.53 -18.03 12.48
N HIS A 378 4.90 -19.11 12.94
CA HIS A 378 3.64 -19.13 13.69
C HIS A 378 3.83 -19.20 15.21
N LEU A 379 5.08 -19.22 15.68
CA LEU A 379 5.42 -19.40 17.09
C LEU A 379 4.65 -18.46 18.05
N PRO A 380 4.42 -17.17 17.74
CA PRO A 380 3.69 -16.25 18.63
C PRO A 380 2.18 -16.16 18.34
N GLU A 381 1.64 -16.94 17.40
CA GLU A 381 0.25 -16.77 16.90
C GLU A 381 -0.81 -17.07 17.97
N ASN A 382 -0.51 -17.99 18.89
CA ASN A 382 -1.47 -18.43 19.91
C ASN A 382 -0.94 -18.29 21.34
N TRP A 383 -0.17 -17.23 21.61
CA TRP A 383 0.47 -17.01 22.93
C TRP A 383 -0.51 -16.96 24.11
N LYS A 384 -1.80 -16.74 23.85
CA LYS A 384 -2.88 -16.65 24.84
C LYS A 384 -3.99 -17.70 24.69
N GLY A 385 -3.89 -18.62 23.73
CA GLY A 385 -4.95 -19.58 23.42
C GLY A 385 -6.15 -19.00 22.65
N ASP A 386 -6.11 -17.75 22.21
CA ASP A 386 -7.21 -17.06 21.53
C ASP A 386 -7.01 -16.84 20.03
N TYR A 387 -5.87 -17.25 19.45
CA TYR A 387 -5.51 -17.09 18.03
C TYR A 387 -5.46 -15.63 17.52
N TYR A 388 -5.26 -14.65 18.41
CA TYR A 388 -5.04 -13.22 18.08
C TYR A 388 -3.59 -12.78 18.38
N GLY A 389 -2.63 -13.67 18.18
CA GLY A 389 -1.20 -13.38 18.35
C GLY A 389 -0.53 -12.79 17.12
N ALA A 390 0.81 -12.84 17.13
CA ALA A 390 1.63 -12.31 16.04
C ALA A 390 2.12 -13.41 15.10
N LYS A 391 2.42 -13.01 13.86
CA LYS A 391 3.17 -13.77 12.86
C LYS A 391 4.38 -12.96 12.47
N ILE A 392 5.50 -13.63 12.26
CA ILE A 392 6.73 -13.00 11.80
C ILE A 392 6.89 -13.31 10.31
N GLU A 393 7.16 -12.28 9.53
CA GLU A 393 7.28 -12.40 8.09
C GLU A 393 8.54 -11.72 7.53
N ASP A 394 9.19 -12.35 6.57
CA ASP A 394 10.25 -11.70 5.78
C ASP A 394 9.74 -10.50 4.97
N CYS A 395 10.56 -9.46 4.81
CA CYS A 395 10.20 -8.22 4.12
C CYS A 395 11.06 -7.98 2.87
N THR A 396 10.59 -7.08 2.01
CA THR A 396 11.37 -6.61 0.86
C THR A 396 12.61 -5.85 1.32
N MET A 397 13.76 -6.30 0.86
CA MET A 397 15.06 -5.70 1.12
C MET A 397 15.52 -4.83 -0.05
N LEU A 398 14.59 -4.17 -0.77
CA LEU A 398 15.00 -3.15 -1.73
C LEU A 398 15.61 -1.96 -0.98
N PRO A 399 16.71 -1.35 -1.47
CA PRO A 399 17.42 -0.30 -0.74
C PRO A 399 16.54 0.88 -0.32
N GLY A 400 15.69 1.40 -1.23
CA GLY A 400 14.74 2.47 -0.91
C GLY A 400 13.72 2.04 0.14
N ALA A 401 13.12 0.85 -0.01
CA ALA A 401 12.19 0.33 1.00
C ALA A 401 12.83 0.10 2.39
N LEU A 402 14.10 -0.31 2.46
CA LEU A 402 14.82 -0.46 3.73
C LEU A 402 15.11 0.91 4.37
N SER A 403 15.49 1.90 3.55
CA SER A 403 15.85 3.25 4.01
C SER A 403 14.77 3.95 4.83
N LEU A 404 13.49 3.58 4.61
CA LEU A 404 12.32 4.08 5.33
C LEU A 404 12.06 3.36 6.67
N ARG A 405 12.76 2.26 6.95
CA ARG A 405 12.47 1.37 8.08
C ARG A 405 13.65 1.16 9.02
N VAL A 406 14.84 1.60 8.63
CA VAL A 406 15.98 1.69 9.55
C VAL A 406 15.72 2.82 10.55
N PRO A 407 16.07 2.64 11.84
CA PRO A 407 15.99 3.72 12.81
C PRO A 407 16.81 4.94 12.38
N TRP A 408 16.29 6.13 12.63
CA TRP A 408 17.00 7.37 12.34
C TRP A 408 17.53 7.97 13.65
N TYR A 409 18.85 8.03 13.76
CA TYR A 409 19.59 8.62 14.88
C TYR A 409 20.54 9.74 14.39
N GLY A 410 20.50 10.06 13.10
CA GLY A 410 21.41 10.96 12.41
C GLY A 410 21.76 10.46 11.02
N SER A 411 22.19 11.39 10.15
CA SER A 411 22.55 11.09 8.76
C SER A 411 23.72 10.09 8.66
N ALA A 412 24.74 10.23 9.50
CA ALA A 412 25.91 9.34 9.53
C ALA A 412 25.53 7.90 9.89
N GLN A 413 24.72 7.72 10.95
CA GLN A 413 24.28 6.38 11.36
C GLN A 413 23.30 5.76 10.35
N HIS A 414 22.43 6.55 9.74
CA HIS A 414 21.57 6.07 8.65
C HIS A 414 22.41 5.55 7.48
N LYS A 415 23.43 6.31 7.05
CA LYS A 415 24.37 5.89 6.00
C LYS A 415 25.15 4.62 6.39
N GLU A 416 25.59 4.49 7.65
CA GLU A 416 26.21 3.26 8.15
C GLU A 416 25.27 2.06 7.99
N LEU A 417 24.01 2.17 8.43
CA LEU A 417 23.03 1.09 8.32
C LEU A 417 22.74 0.73 6.85
N MET A 418 22.68 1.73 5.98
CA MET A 418 22.51 1.51 4.54
C MET A 418 23.73 0.85 3.88
N LEU A 419 24.95 1.12 4.35
CA LEU A 419 26.15 0.40 3.88
C LEU A 419 26.12 -1.08 4.30
N LYS A 420 25.55 -1.37 5.47
CA LYS A 420 25.36 -2.75 5.97
C LYS A 420 24.22 -3.50 5.30
N HIS A 421 23.49 -2.90 4.36
CA HIS A 421 22.29 -3.46 3.71
C HIS A 421 22.43 -4.95 3.31
N LYS A 422 23.57 -5.34 2.71
CA LYS A 422 23.81 -6.73 2.27
C LYS A 422 23.93 -7.75 3.41
N SER A 423 24.27 -7.30 4.61
CA SER A 423 24.40 -8.12 5.82
C SER A 423 23.25 -7.86 6.81
N SER A 424 22.21 -7.14 6.37
CA SER A 424 21.03 -6.81 7.18
C SER A 424 19.84 -7.67 6.77
N MET A 425 18.94 -7.91 7.72
CA MET A 425 17.67 -8.57 7.49
C MET A 425 16.56 -7.76 8.16
N LEU A 426 15.45 -7.56 7.45
CA LEU A 426 14.26 -6.94 8.01
C LEU A 426 13.09 -7.92 7.92
N THR A 427 12.39 -8.10 9.03
CA THR A 427 11.11 -8.79 9.09
C THR A 427 10.02 -7.83 9.51
N ILE A 428 8.78 -8.15 9.15
CA ILE A 428 7.59 -7.50 9.66
C ILE A 428 6.90 -8.40 10.68
N ILE A 429 6.24 -7.77 11.63
CA ILE A 429 5.46 -8.44 12.66
C ILE A 429 3.99 -8.11 12.39
N ILE A 430 3.23 -9.13 12.05
CA ILE A 430 1.84 -9.01 11.68
C ILE A 430 0.98 -9.51 12.81
N ILE A 431 0.01 -8.71 13.22
CA ILE A 431 -1.04 -9.11 14.17
C ILE A 431 -2.38 -9.15 13.47
N ARG A 432 -3.27 -10.03 13.94
CA ARG A 432 -4.71 -9.91 13.65
C ARG A 432 -5.31 -9.02 14.72
N ASP A 433 -5.87 -7.88 14.30
CA ASP A 433 -6.42 -6.92 15.24
C ASP A 433 -7.71 -7.45 15.90
N LYS A 434 -7.73 -7.37 17.23
CA LYS A 434 -8.83 -7.84 18.08
C LYS A 434 -9.58 -6.64 18.66
N ASP A 435 -8.89 -5.86 19.49
CA ASP A 435 -9.45 -4.76 20.26
C ASP A 435 -9.07 -3.37 19.72
N SER A 436 -8.27 -3.32 18.65
CA SER A 436 -8.09 -2.07 17.89
C SER A 436 -9.38 -1.64 17.21
N VAL A 437 -9.51 -0.33 17.04
CA VAL A 437 -10.70 0.30 16.46
C VAL A 437 -10.29 1.24 15.33
N GLY A 438 -10.66 0.88 14.10
CA GLY A 438 -10.49 1.72 12.93
C GLY A 438 -11.81 2.29 12.40
N LYS A 439 -11.73 3.45 11.76
CA LYS A 439 -12.82 4.04 10.97
C LYS A 439 -12.30 4.84 9.78
N ILE A 440 -13.08 4.85 8.71
CA ILE A 440 -12.94 5.77 7.58
C ILE A 440 -13.66 7.06 7.90
N ILE A 441 -12.98 8.17 7.65
CA ILE A 441 -13.52 9.52 7.74
C ILE A 441 -13.90 9.93 6.32
N HIS A 442 -15.18 10.22 6.13
CA HIS A 442 -15.66 10.74 4.86
C HIS A 442 -15.35 12.23 4.79
N ASP A 443 -14.70 12.62 3.71
CA ASP A 443 -14.48 14.01 3.34
C ASP A 443 -14.80 14.16 1.86
N SER A 444 -15.83 14.95 1.55
CA SER A 444 -16.29 15.19 0.18
C SER A 444 -15.31 16.06 -0.63
N LYS A 445 -14.32 16.67 0.02
CA LYS A 445 -13.30 17.53 -0.62
C LYS A 445 -11.99 16.79 -0.90
N SER A 446 -11.84 15.57 -0.40
CA SER A 446 -10.59 14.82 -0.51
C SER A 446 -10.72 13.56 -1.36
N ASP A 447 -9.85 13.45 -2.37
CA ASP A 447 -9.63 12.21 -3.10
C ASP A 447 -8.75 11.23 -2.31
N ILE A 448 -8.16 11.65 -1.19
CA ILE A 448 -7.30 10.79 -0.36
C ILE A 448 -8.17 10.16 0.73
N PRO A 449 -8.14 8.83 0.92
CA PRO A 449 -8.90 8.21 1.99
C PRO A 449 -8.40 8.66 3.36
N LEU A 450 -9.25 9.36 4.11
CA LEU A 450 -8.96 9.72 5.49
C LEU A 450 -9.41 8.61 6.44
N PHE A 451 -8.58 8.27 7.42
CA PHE A 451 -8.92 7.24 8.39
C PHE A 451 -8.29 7.52 9.76
N ASP A 452 -8.97 7.04 10.79
CA ASP A 452 -8.50 7.04 12.17
C ASP A 452 -8.39 5.59 12.63
N TYR A 453 -7.33 5.29 13.36
CA TYR A 453 -7.09 3.95 13.89
C TYR A 453 -6.55 4.08 15.30
N LYS A 454 -7.12 3.33 16.24
CA LYS A 454 -6.66 3.29 17.62
C LYS A 454 -6.20 1.87 17.92
N LEU A 455 -4.89 1.72 18.17
CA LEU A 455 -4.30 0.46 18.59
C LEU A 455 -4.87 0.05 19.96
N GLY A 456 -5.36 -1.19 20.02
CA GLY A 456 -5.87 -1.81 21.24
C GLY A 456 -4.76 -2.30 22.17
N LYS A 457 -5.12 -2.58 23.43
CA LYS A 457 -4.15 -3.04 24.45
C LYS A 457 -3.72 -4.47 24.20
N HIS A 458 -4.66 -5.33 23.77
CA HIS A 458 -4.33 -6.72 23.41
C HIS A 458 -3.42 -6.74 22.19
N ASP A 459 -3.80 -5.99 21.16
CA ASP A 459 -3.04 -5.88 19.92
C ASP A 459 -1.61 -5.34 20.14
N ALA A 460 -1.46 -4.29 20.96
CA ALA A 460 -0.15 -3.76 21.36
C ALA A 460 0.71 -4.82 22.09
N LYS A 461 0.11 -5.67 22.92
CA LYS A 461 0.82 -6.75 23.60
C LYS A 461 1.21 -7.87 22.64
N SER A 462 0.35 -8.21 21.68
CA SER A 462 0.68 -9.19 20.63
C SER A 462 1.87 -8.70 19.77
N LEU A 463 1.94 -7.40 19.47
CA LEU A 463 3.12 -6.81 18.80
C LEU A 463 4.40 -7.00 19.62
N LEU A 464 4.39 -6.71 20.94
CA LEU A 464 5.58 -6.91 21.80
C LEU A 464 6.04 -8.37 21.84
N VAL A 465 5.11 -9.31 21.96
CA VAL A 465 5.43 -10.75 21.89
C VAL A 465 6.05 -11.11 20.54
N GLY A 466 5.55 -10.53 19.45
CA GLY A 466 6.13 -10.68 18.13
C GLY A 466 7.54 -10.09 18.00
N ILE A 467 7.79 -8.91 18.57
CA ILE A 467 9.12 -8.26 18.57
C ILE A 467 10.13 -9.14 19.31
N GLU A 468 9.79 -9.59 20.51
CA GLU A 468 10.67 -10.45 21.31
C GLU A 468 11.01 -11.77 20.58
N ALA A 469 9.98 -12.43 20.03
CA ALA A 469 10.17 -13.67 19.28
C ALA A 469 11.06 -13.43 18.03
N ASN A 470 10.89 -12.29 17.37
CA ASN A 470 11.70 -11.91 16.21
C ASN A 470 13.17 -11.66 16.59
N MET A 471 13.43 -10.96 17.69
CA MET A 471 14.80 -10.74 18.17
C MET A 471 15.49 -12.06 18.53
N LYS A 472 14.78 -12.97 19.22
CA LYS A 472 15.29 -14.32 19.51
C LYS A 472 15.59 -15.11 18.25
N MET A 473 14.74 -15.01 17.23
CA MET A 473 14.95 -15.66 15.94
C MET A 473 16.19 -15.12 15.24
N PHE A 474 16.41 -13.80 15.24
CA PHE A 474 17.62 -13.19 14.67
C PHE A 474 18.88 -13.64 15.42
N VAL A 475 18.86 -13.65 16.75
CA VAL A 475 20.00 -14.17 17.54
C VAL A 475 20.29 -15.63 17.23
N ALA A 476 19.25 -16.48 17.18
CA ALA A 476 19.42 -17.89 16.81
C ALA A 476 19.94 -18.08 15.37
N ALA A 477 19.64 -17.15 14.46
CA ALA A 477 20.17 -17.12 13.10
C ALA A 477 21.60 -16.56 13.02
N GLY A 478 22.20 -16.15 14.14
CA GLY A 478 23.56 -15.61 14.21
C GLY A 478 23.68 -14.10 14.05
N ALA A 479 22.59 -13.34 14.21
CA ALA A 479 22.64 -11.88 14.15
C ALA A 479 23.54 -11.31 15.25
N HIS A 480 24.38 -10.35 14.88
CA HIS A 480 25.35 -9.70 15.78
C HIS A 480 24.89 -8.29 16.22
N GLU A 481 24.02 -7.65 15.43
CA GLU A 481 23.39 -6.36 15.75
C GLU A 481 21.87 -6.49 15.65
N LEU A 482 21.13 -5.94 16.61
CA LEU A 482 19.68 -6.03 16.71
C LEU A 482 19.05 -4.65 16.92
N TYR A 483 17.99 -4.39 16.16
CA TYR A 483 17.23 -3.15 16.20
C TYR A 483 15.75 -3.47 16.36
N SER A 484 15.14 -3.05 17.47
CA SER A 484 13.71 -3.29 17.76
C SER A 484 12.76 -2.31 17.05
N LEU A 485 13.31 -1.24 16.47
CA LEU A 485 12.60 -0.11 15.85
C LEU A 485 11.72 0.69 16.82
N GLN A 486 11.82 0.45 18.12
CA GLN A 486 11.24 1.32 19.14
C GLN A 486 12.23 2.48 19.39
N PRO A 487 11.80 3.75 19.32
CA PRO A 487 12.74 4.88 19.38
C PRO A 487 13.42 5.03 20.74
N ASP A 488 12.78 4.59 21.81
CA ASP A 488 13.32 4.64 23.17
C ASP A 488 14.14 3.38 23.56
N VAL A 489 14.48 2.54 22.57
CA VAL A 489 15.26 1.32 22.78
C VAL A 489 16.54 1.42 21.97
N GLU A 490 17.66 1.50 22.67
CA GLU A 490 18.99 1.44 22.07
C GLU A 490 19.21 0.09 21.37
N PRO A 491 19.97 0.06 20.26
CA PRO A 491 20.29 -1.19 19.59
C PRO A 491 21.14 -2.09 20.48
N PHE A 492 20.99 -3.41 20.29
CA PHE A 492 21.83 -4.40 20.96
C PHE A 492 22.91 -4.89 20.03
N ILE A 493 24.16 -4.80 20.46
CA ILE A 493 25.34 -5.25 19.72
C ILE A 493 26.09 -6.21 20.64
N PHE A 494 26.34 -7.43 20.16
CA PHE A 494 27.21 -8.37 20.88
C PHE A 494 28.66 -7.89 20.81
N GLU A 495 29.43 -8.05 21.88
CA GLU A 495 30.89 -7.79 21.81
C GLU A 495 31.60 -8.83 20.93
N GLU A 496 32.85 -8.56 20.55
CA GLU A 496 33.62 -9.44 19.64
C GLU A 496 33.86 -10.84 20.20
N ASP A 497 34.03 -10.97 21.50
CA ASP A 497 34.21 -12.22 22.24
C ASP A 497 32.90 -12.78 22.82
N GLU A 498 31.78 -12.09 22.58
CA GLU A 498 30.48 -12.47 23.10
C GLU A 498 29.72 -13.36 22.11
N SER A 499 29.37 -14.58 22.54
CA SER A 499 28.58 -15.48 21.70
C SER A 499 27.16 -14.93 21.49
N SER A 500 26.74 -14.80 20.22
CA SER A 500 25.34 -14.54 19.88
C SER A 500 24.47 -15.75 20.28
N SER A 501 23.74 -15.59 21.39
CA SER A 501 22.93 -16.66 21.98
C SER A 501 21.67 -16.12 22.63
N VAL A 502 20.56 -16.83 22.45
CA VAL A 502 19.26 -16.49 23.05
C VAL A 502 19.26 -16.61 24.57
N THR A 503 20.25 -17.30 25.15
CA THR A 503 20.45 -17.44 26.60
C THR A 503 21.44 -16.43 27.17
N ASN A 504 21.97 -15.52 26.36
CA ASN A 504 22.91 -14.51 26.81
C ASN A 504 22.25 -13.57 27.86
N PRO A 505 22.86 -13.33 29.04
CA PRO A 505 22.26 -12.51 30.08
C PRO A 505 22.04 -11.04 29.69
N ARG A 506 22.96 -10.41 28.95
CA ARG A 506 22.81 -9.03 28.47
C ARG A 506 21.67 -8.94 27.46
N PHE A 507 21.55 -9.91 26.57
CA PHE A 507 20.44 -9.98 25.62
C PHE A 507 19.10 -10.12 26.35
N ILE A 508 19.01 -11.01 27.35
CA ILE A 508 17.79 -11.19 28.17
C ILE A 508 17.43 -9.90 28.91
N GLU A 509 18.41 -9.18 29.46
CA GLU A 509 18.18 -7.88 30.10
C GLU A 509 17.72 -6.83 29.09
N TRP A 510 18.33 -6.79 27.90
CA TRP A 510 17.91 -5.90 26.82
C TRP A 510 16.47 -6.17 26.37
N LEU A 511 16.02 -7.43 26.31
CA LEU A 511 14.62 -7.74 26.02
C LEU A 511 13.66 -7.11 27.05
N LYS A 512 14.05 -6.94 28.33
CA LYS A 512 13.22 -6.22 29.31
C LYS A 512 13.06 -4.75 28.94
N SER A 513 14.06 -4.13 28.31
CA SER A 513 13.97 -2.75 27.82
C SER A 513 12.91 -2.58 26.72
N ILE A 514 12.80 -3.56 25.79
CA ILE A 514 11.75 -3.63 24.76
C ILE A 514 10.37 -3.65 25.39
N HIS A 515 10.17 -4.50 26.40
CA HIS A 515 8.89 -4.61 27.13
C HIS A 515 8.57 -3.34 27.91
N LYS A 516 9.57 -2.73 28.55
CA LYS A 516 9.42 -1.48 29.30
C LYS A 516 9.05 -0.31 28.38
N ALA A 517 9.66 -0.22 27.19
CA ALA A 517 9.35 0.81 26.22
C ALA A 517 7.92 0.68 25.68
N GLY A 518 7.45 -0.55 25.47
CA GLY A 518 6.11 -0.84 24.99
C GLY A 518 5.85 -0.37 23.55
N ILE A 519 4.61 -0.49 23.08
CA ILE A 519 4.19 0.07 21.78
C ILE A 519 3.49 1.41 22.04
N LYS A 520 4.20 2.51 21.76
CA LYS A 520 3.63 3.86 21.86
C LYS A 520 3.18 4.32 20.47
N PRO A 521 1.93 4.80 20.32
CA PRO A 521 1.44 5.39 19.07
C PRO A 521 2.39 6.46 18.55
N ILE A 522 2.49 6.64 17.23
CA ILE A 522 3.33 7.65 16.53
C ILE A 522 4.83 7.33 16.53
N SER A 523 5.33 6.64 17.58
CA SER A 523 6.75 6.43 17.79
C SER A 523 7.31 5.17 17.13
N VAL A 524 6.51 4.09 17.09
CA VAL A 524 6.89 2.81 16.46
C VAL A 524 6.35 2.81 15.03
N PRO A 525 7.15 2.43 14.01
CA PRO A 525 6.69 2.38 12.63
C PRO A 525 5.69 1.23 12.45
N ILE A 526 4.40 1.53 12.61
CA ILE A 526 3.29 0.61 12.36
C ILE A 526 2.71 0.93 11.00
N ALA A 527 2.59 -0.08 10.14
CA ALA A 527 1.96 0.07 8.83
C ALA A 527 1.01 -1.08 8.50
N ALA A 528 0.03 -0.81 7.65
CA ALA A 528 -0.97 -1.77 7.20
C ALA A 528 -1.03 -1.88 5.67
N GLY A 529 -1.10 -3.12 5.18
CA GLY A 529 -1.29 -3.45 3.77
C GLY A 529 -2.63 -4.13 3.49
N HIS A 530 -3.31 -4.66 4.51
CA HIS A 530 -4.60 -5.33 4.42
C HIS A 530 -5.66 -4.51 5.13
N HIS A 531 -6.51 -3.84 4.35
CA HIS A 531 -7.62 -3.04 4.86
C HIS A 531 -8.91 -3.81 4.65
N MET A 532 -9.69 -4.00 5.72
CA MET A 532 -10.87 -4.85 5.69
C MET A 532 -12.03 -4.23 6.49
N SER A 533 -13.23 -4.77 6.31
CA SER A 533 -14.36 -4.65 7.26
C SER A 533 -15.08 -3.31 7.37
N SER A 534 -14.65 -2.29 6.62
CA SER A 534 -15.26 -0.96 6.69
C SER A 534 -16.70 -0.86 6.14
N CYS A 535 -17.20 -1.89 5.46
CA CYS A 535 -18.59 -2.03 5.02
C CYS A 535 -19.07 -3.47 5.25
N ARG A 536 -18.88 -4.01 6.47
CA ARG A 536 -19.16 -5.42 6.76
C ARG A 536 -20.57 -5.86 6.35
N MET A 537 -20.66 -7.07 5.80
CA MET A 537 -21.94 -7.77 5.63
C MET A 537 -22.48 -8.32 6.95
N GLY A 538 -23.79 -8.45 7.03
CA GLY A 538 -24.47 -9.08 8.14
C GLY A 538 -25.95 -9.31 7.88
N VAL A 539 -26.68 -9.70 8.92
CA VAL A 539 -28.12 -10.00 8.86
C VAL A 539 -28.99 -8.91 9.48
N ASN A 540 -28.39 -7.82 9.96
CA ASN A 540 -29.09 -6.74 10.65
C ASN A 540 -28.55 -5.36 10.22
N PRO A 541 -29.41 -4.44 9.71
CA PRO A 541 -28.99 -3.11 9.26
C PRO A 541 -28.41 -2.22 10.36
N LYS A 542 -28.68 -2.51 11.64
CA LYS A 542 -28.12 -1.77 12.79
C LYS A 542 -26.70 -2.19 13.14
N THR A 543 -26.23 -3.31 12.59
CA THR A 543 -24.92 -3.88 12.89
C THR A 543 -24.17 -4.28 11.62
N SER A 544 -24.57 -3.82 10.44
CA SER A 544 -23.87 -4.11 9.19
C SER A 544 -24.18 -3.05 8.13
N ALA A 545 -23.22 -2.83 7.22
CA ALA A 545 -23.38 -1.89 6.12
C ALA A 545 -24.14 -2.51 4.94
N THR A 546 -24.04 -3.82 4.78
CA THR A 546 -24.69 -4.58 3.71
C THR A 546 -25.36 -5.84 4.27
N LYS A 547 -26.30 -6.38 3.49
CA LYS A 547 -26.89 -7.70 3.70
C LYS A 547 -25.84 -8.80 3.51
N SER A 548 -26.14 -10.02 3.95
CA SER A 548 -25.33 -11.22 3.67
C SER A 548 -25.19 -11.51 2.17
N THR A 549 -26.02 -10.89 1.32
CA THR A 549 -25.92 -10.98 -0.14
C THR A 549 -24.92 -10.00 -0.75
N GLY A 550 -24.36 -9.08 0.04
CA GLY A 550 -23.53 -7.97 -0.43
C GLY A 550 -24.31 -6.74 -0.89
N GLU A 551 -25.64 -6.82 -1.04
CA GLU A 551 -26.48 -5.67 -1.36
C GLU A 551 -26.55 -4.69 -0.18
N THR A 552 -26.51 -3.38 -0.44
CA THR A 552 -26.70 -2.38 0.62
C THR A 552 -28.09 -2.46 1.22
N TRP A 553 -28.23 -2.03 2.48
CA TRP A 553 -29.53 -2.03 3.16
C TRP A 553 -30.50 -0.98 2.60
N GLU A 554 -29.97 0.16 2.15
CA GLU A 554 -30.76 1.35 1.83
C GLU A 554 -31.11 1.47 0.35
N VAL A 555 -30.26 0.92 -0.52
CA VAL A 555 -30.35 1.09 -1.97
C VAL A 555 -30.38 -0.27 -2.64
N LYS A 556 -31.48 -0.54 -3.34
CA LYS A 556 -31.61 -1.73 -4.17
C LYS A 556 -30.64 -1.67 -5.34
N HIS A 557 -30.12 -2.83 -5.72
CA HIS A 557 -29.24 -3.02 -6.87
C HIS A 557 -27.86 -2.36 -6.73
N LEU A 558 -27.50 -1.91 -5.53
CA LEU A 558 -26.16 -1.45 -5.18
C LEU A 558 -25.51 -2.50 -4.29
N TYR A 559 -24.42 -3.08 -4.76
CA TYR A 559 -23.69 -4.16 -4.09
C TYR A 559 -22.29 -3.71 -3.70
N VAL A 560 -21.72 -4.35 -2.68
CA VAL A 560 -20.32 -4.23 -2.32
C VAL A 560 -19.67 -5.59 -2.50
N ALA A 561 -18.53 -5.65 -3.19
CA ALA A 561 -17.84 -6.90 -3.51
C ALA A 561 -16.33 -6.78 -3.33
N ASP A 562 -15.85 -6.22 -2.21
CA ASP A 562 -14.43 -6.09 -1.91
C ASP A 562 -14.10 -6.40 -0.44
N SER A 563 -12.85 -6.10 -0.02
CA SER A 563 -12.36 -6.36 1.34
C SER A 563 -13.13 -5.63 2.45
N SER A 564 -13.85 -4.55 2.13
CA SER A 564 -14.72 -3.84 3.08
C SER A 564 -15.84 -4.74 3.60
N LEU A 565 -16.26 -5.75 2.83
CA LEU A 565 -17.37 -6.64 3.15
C LEU A 565 -17.03 -7.64 4.25
N LEU A 566 -15.75 -7.97 4.43
CA LEU A 566 -15.31 -9.00 5.39
C LEU A 566 -15.75 -8.65 6.82
N PRO A 567 -16.43 -9.54 7.57
CA PRO A 567 -16.97 -9.19 8.89
C PRO A 567 -15.92 -8.84 9.95
N THR A 568 -14.70 -9.37 9.79
CA THR A 568 -13.59 -9.17 10.71
C THR A 568 -12.26 -9.36 9.98
N ALA A 569 -11.17 -9.06 10.67
CA ALA A 569 -9.82 -9.28 10.18
C ALA A 569 -9.48 -10.76 10.06
N LEU A 570 -8.62 -11.07 9.09
CA LEU A 570 -8.10 -12.40 8.85
C LEU A 570 -6.67 -12.50 9.40
N CYS A 571 -6.23 -13.70 9.81
CA CYS A 571 -4.84 -13.98 10.23
C CYS A 571 -3.89 -14.25 9.03
N VAL A 572 -4.35 -14.01 7.80
CA VAL A 572 -3.72 -14.45 6.54
C VAL A 572 -4.01 -13.43 5.44
N ASN A 573 -3.25 -13.48 4.34
CA ASN A 573 -3.50 -12.61 3.18
C ASN A 573 -4.97 -12.73 2.72
N PRO A 574 -5.74 -11.61 2.68
CA PRO A 574 -7.17 -11.66 2.42
C PRO A 574 -7.56 -11.90 0.95
N MET A 575 -6.62 -11.87 0.00
CA MET A 575 -6.92 -11.97 -1.44
C MET A 575 -7.97 -13.04 -1.77
N VAL A 576 -7.69 -14.31 -1.46
CA VAL A 576 -8.59 -15.43 -1.80
C VAL A 576 -9.93 -15.34 -1.06
N ALA A 577 -9.94 -14.81 0.17
CA ALA A 577 -11.19 -14.60 0.92
C ALA A 577 -12.05 -13.49 0.29
N ILE A 578 -11.42 -12.46 -0.26
CA ILE A 578 -12.08 -11.39 -1.01
C ILE A 578 -12.65 -11.97 -2.31
N GLU A 579 -11.86 -12.76 -3.05
CA GLU A 579 -12.31 -13.41 -4.29
C GLU A 579 -13.51 -14.33 -4.04
N ALA A 580 -13.43 -15.20 -3.03
CA ALA A 580 -14.54 -16.10 -2.66
C ALA A 580 -15.80 -15.32 -2.22
N THR A 581 -15.63 -14.24 -1.47
CA THR A 581 -16.73 -13.36 -1.07
C THR A 581 -17.35 -12.66 -2.28
N SER A 582 -16.53 -12.18 -3.21
CA SER A 582 -16.99 -11.54 -4.45
C SER A 582 -17.76 -12.53 -5.32
N LEU A 583 -17.26 -13.75 -5.48
CA LEU A 583 -17.97 -14.82 -6.20
C LEU A 583 -19.36 -15.09 -5.62
N HIS A 584 -19.48 -15.11 -4.30
CA HIS A 584 -20.78 -15.21 -3.63
C HIS A 584 -21.70 -14.03 -3.99
N VAL A 585 -21.22 -12.79 -3.88
CA VAL A 585 -22.00 -11.59 -4.22
C VAL A 585 -22.44 -11.59 -5.69
N SER A 586 -21.56 -11.97 -6.62
CA SER A 586 -21.88 -12.07 -8.05
C SER A 586 -23.01 -13.04 -8.32
N ARG A 587 -23.06 -14.18 -7.61
CA ARG A 587 -24.17 -15.13 -7.73
C ARG A 587 -25.49 -14.53 -7.25
N GLN A 588 -25.47 -13.71 -6.19
CA GLN A 588 -26.67 -12.98 -5.74
C GLN A 588 -27.14 -11.96 -6.79
N ILE A 589 -26.21 -11.27 -7.43
CA ILE A 589 -26.51 -10.33 -8.52
C ILE A 589 -27.17 -11.07 -9.70
N LYS A 590 -26.64 -12.24 -10.11
CA LYS A 590 -27.25 -13.08 -11.15
C LYS A 590 -28.69 -13.45 -10.83
N HIS A 591 -28.96 -13.91 -9.61
CA HIS A 591 -30.33 -14.22 -9.18
C HIS A 591 -31.25 -13.00 -9.22
N SER A 592 -30.74 -11.82 -8.83
CA SER A 592 -31.49 -10.56 -8.89
C SER A 592 -31.82 -10.14 -10.34
N LEU A 593 -30.85 -10.26 -11.26
CA LEU A 593 -31.03 -9.95 -12.67
C LEU A 593 -32.05 -10.90 -13.34
N GLN A 594 -31.95 -12.21 -13.09
CA GLN A 594 -32.90 -13.21 -13.62
C GLN A 594 -34.34 -12.96 -13.17
N ASN A 595 -34.55 -12.56 -11.91
CA ASN A 595 -35.87 -12.23 -11.40
C ASN A 595 -36.44 -10.94 -11.99
N THR A 596 -35.57 -10.00 -12.41
CA THR A 596 -35.99 -8.76 -13.08
C THR A 596 -36.41 -9.01 -14.52
N SER A 597 -35.87 -10.03 -15.19
CA SER A 597 -36.20 -10.40 -16.57
C SER A 597 -37.48 -11.24 -16.74
N ARG A 598 -38.07 -11.74 -15.63
CA ARG A 598 -39.29 -12.56 -15.64
C ARG A 598 -40.58 -11.79 -15.30
N LEU A 599 -40.47 -10.49 -15.06
CA LEU A 599 -41.57 -9.55 -14.86
C LEU A 599 -41.65 -8.64 -16.09
#